data_AF-A0ABD5JFH9-F1
#
_entry.id   AF-A0ABD5JFH9-F1
#
_cell.length_a   1.000
_cell.length_b   1.000
_cell.length_c   1.000
_cell.angle_alpha   90.00
_cell.angle_beta   90.00
_cell.angle_gamma   90.00
#
_symmetry.space_group_name_H-M   'P 1'
#
loop_
_entity.id
_entity.type
_entity.pdbx_description
1 polymer ?
#
loop_
_entity_poly.entity_id
_entity_poly.type
_entity_poly.pdbx_seq_one_letter_code
_entity_poly.pdbx_strand_id
1 'polypeptide(L)'
;MIAQQHDASGAHFAFTDRWGGVSAAPYDELNLGGAVGDDPQAVRTNRELAAKAMGLDPAAVVWMNQVHGRDVAVVDGPWSDDEIPAVDAVVTRRPGLALAVLTADCTPVLLADPVAGVVGAAHAGRPGLVAGVVPAVVRAMTEQGAETARIVARTGPAVCGRCYEVPAEMRADVAQTVPEAWAETRWGTPAVDVAAGVRAQLDRAGVRMDEKDGQSHICTLESADHFSYRREHTTGRLASYVWLGG
;
A
#
# COMPACT_ATOMS: atom_id res chain seq x y z
N MET A 1 3.22 3.04 -16.30
CA MET A 1 3.56 4.02 -15.25
C MET A 1 2.44 4.14 -14.21
N ILE A 2 1.28 4.74 -14.55
CA ILE A 2 0.08 4.71 -13.69
C ILE A 2 -0.90 3.71 -14.31
N ALA A 3 -1.13 2.58 -13.64
CA ALA A 3 -1.92 1.49 -14.18
C ALA A 3 -3.42 1.64 -13.85
N GLN A 4 -3.72 2.13 -12.66
CA GLN A 4 -5.08 2.33 -12.17
C GLN A 4 -5.16 3.65 -11.41
N GLN A 5 -6.21 4.42 -11.69
CA GLN A 5 -6.52 5.66 -10.98
C GLN A 5 -8.02 5.72 -10.70
N HIS A 6 -8.37 6.18 -9.51
CA HIS A 6 -9.74 6.30 -9.05
C HIS A 6 -9.95 7.59 -8.28
N ASP A 7 -11.15 8.14 -8.41
CA ASP A 7 -11.56 9.36 -7.72
C ASP A 7 -12.84 9.10 -6.93
N ALA A 8 -12.95 9.67 -5.73
CA ALA A 8 -14.13 9.63 -4.89
C ALA A 8 -14.29 10.95 -4.14
N SER A 9 -15.20 11.80 -4.62
CA SER A 9 -15.57 13.06 -3.95
C SER A 9 -14.38 13.97 -3.59
N GLY A 10 -13.38 14.08 -4.48
CA GLY A 10 -12.17 14.89 -4.25
C GLY A 10 -11.00 14.13 -3.60
N ALA A 11 -11.20 12.87 -3.18
CA ALA A 11 -10.10 11.97 -2.90
C ALA A 11 -9.65 11.26 -4.17
N HIS A 12 -8.34 11.13 -4.33
CA HIS A 12 -7.69 10.51 -5.47
C HIS A 12 -6.85 9.34 -4.99
N PHE A 13 -6.86 8.26 -5.78
CA PHE A 13 -6.14 7.02 -5.51
C PHE A 13 -5.44 6.58 -6.78
N ALA A 14 -4.16 6.19 -6.70
CA ALA A 14 -3.42 5.72 -7.85
C ALA A 14 -2.53 4.53 -7.51
N PHE A 15 -2.37 3.62 -8.47
CA PHE A 15 -1.54 2.42 -8.36
C PHE A 15 -0.62 2.34 -9.58
N THR A 16 0.69 2.20 -9.36
CA THR A 16 1.67 2.12 -10.44
C THR A 16 1.81 0.69 -10.98
N ASP A 17 2.23 0.57 -12.23
CA ASP A 17 2.87 -0.65 -12.77
C ASP A 17 4.41 -0.51 -12.71
N ARG A 18 5.16 -1.45 -13.28
CA ARG A 18 6.63 -1.43 -13.33
C ARG A 18 7.24 -0.63 -14.49
N TRP A 19 6.45 -0.03 -15.37
CA TRP A 19 6.89 0.47 -16.69
C TRP A 19 7.07 1.99 -16.74
N GLY A 20 8.02 2.45 -17.56
CA GLY A 20 8.22 3.87 -17.90
C GLY A 20 9.18 4.62 -16.97
N GLY A 21 10.02 3.89 -16.23
CA GLY A 21 11.09 4.47 -15.42
C GLY A 21 12.45 4.40 -16.11
N VAL A 22 13.51 4.60 -15.33
CA VAL A 22 14.90 4.66 -15.79
C VAL A 22 15.83 3.68 -15.07
N SER A 23 15.32 2.87 -14.15
CA SER A 23 16.12 1.88 -13.44
C SER A 23 16.58 0.77 -14.38
N ALA A 24 17.80 0.29 -14.16
CA ALA A 24 18.35 -0.85 -14.88
C ALA A 24 17.95 -2.17 -14.20
N ALA A 25 18.14 -3.29 -14.91
CA ALA A 25 17.97 -4.61 -14.33
C ALA A 25 18.83 -4.78 -13.05
N PRO A 26 18.29 -5.40 -11.98
CA PRO A 26 17.01 -6.13 -11.91
C PRO A 26 15.79 -5.27 -11.49
N TYR A 27 15.91 -3.94 -11.50
CA TYR A 27 14.89 -3.00 -11.02
C TYR A 27 14.11 -2.35 -12.17
N ASP A 28 14.24 -2.88 -13.38
CA ASP A 28 13.72 -2.28 -14.59
C ASP A 28 12.17 -2.31 -14.64
N GLU A 29 11.49 -1.20 -14.94
CA GLU A 29 12.05 0.13 -15.26
C GLU A 29 11.72 1.18 -14.19
N LEU A 30 10.53 1.12 -13.58
CA LEU A 30 10.01 2.13 -12.66
C LEU A 30 10.11 1.68 -11.19
N ASN A 31 11.31 1.39 -10.70
CA ASN A 31 11.49 1.14 -9.27
C ASN A 31 11.35 2.43 -8.45
N LEU A 32 10.44 2.42 -7.47
CA LEU A 32 10.16 3.54 -6.56
C LEU A 32 10.73 3.32 -5.15
N GLY A 33 11.32 2.15 -4.88
CA GLY A 33 11.92 1.78 -3.61
C GLY A 33 13.41 2.10 -3.53
N GLY A 34 13.82 2.91 -2.54
CA GLY A 34 15.23 3.26 -2.31
C GLY A 34 16.03 2.25 -1.47
N ALA A 35 15.35 1.34 -0.77
CA ALA A 35 15.98 0.40 0.17
C ALA A 35 16.21 -1.01 -0.40
N VAL A 36 16.19 -1.16 -1.74
CA VAL A 36 16.30 -2.47 -2.41
C VAL A 36 17.63 -2.68 -3.13
N GLY A 37 18.53 -1.70 -3.10
CA GLY A 37 19.86 -1.78 -3.71
C GLY A 37 19.95 -1.22 -5.13
N ASP A 38 18.96 -0.44 -5.58
CA ASP A 38 18.99 0.27 -6.86
C ASP A 38 19.79 1.58 -6.77
N ASP A 39 20.13 2.17 -7.92
CA ASP A 39 20.76 3.49 -8.01
C ASP A 39 19.84 4.56 -7.39
N PRO A 40 20.27 5.26 -6.33
CA PRO A 40 19.47 6.32 -5.72
C PRO A 40 19.07 7.43 -6.70
N GLN A 41 19.85 7.71 -7.75
CA GLN A 41 19.47 8.70 -8.76
C GLN A 41 18.34 8.19 -9.64
N ALA A 42 18.39 6.94 -10.10
CA ALA A 42 17.31 6.33 -10.85
C ALA A 42 15.99 6.31 -10.06
N VAL A 43 16.05 5.93 -8.77
CA VAL A 43 14.88 5.94 -7.88
C VAL A 43 14.30 7.34 -7.72
N ARG A 44 15.14 8.38 -7.52
CA ARG A 44 14.66 9.77 -7.46
C ARG A 44 13.96 10.19 -8.76
N THR A 45 14.57 9.90 -9.91
CA THR A 45 13.97 10.20 -11.22
C THR A 45 12.64 9.46 -11.41
N ASN A 46 12.55 8.18 -11.04
CA ASN A 46 11.30 7.42 -11.13
C ASN A 46 10.19 8.02 -10.25
N ARG A 47 10.52 8.45 -9.02
CA ARG A 47 9.57 9.11 -8.12
C ARG A 47 9.07 10.44 -8.70
N GLU A 48 9.96 11.23 -9.30
CA GLU A 48 9.56 12.46 -10.00
C GLU A 48 8.64 12.18 -11.20
N LEU A 49 8.97 11.18 -12.01
CA LEU A 49 8.16 10.79 -13.17
C LEU A 49 6.77 10.35 -12.75
N ALA A 50 6.67 9.47 -11.75
CA ALA A 50 5.40 8.98 -11.22
C ALA A 50 4.53 10.12 -10.65
N ALA A 51 5.12 11.01 -9.83
CA ALA A 51 4.42 12.17 -9.28
C ALA A 51 3.91 13.11 -10.38
N LYS A 52 4.76 13.47 -11.34
CA LYS A 52 4.39 14.35 -12.47
C LYS A 52 3.30 13.73 -13.33
N ALA A 53 3.31 12.41 -13.55
CA ALA A 53 2.27 11.71 -14.31
C ALA A 53 0.89 11.77 -13.64
N MET A 54 0.83 11.96 -12.32
CA MET A 54 -0.41 12.17 -11.56
C MET A 54 -0.75 13.66 -11.36
N GLY A 55 0.05 14.58 -11.91
CA GLY A 55 -0.12 16.02 -11.67
C GLY A 55 0.26 16.47 -10.27
N LEU A 56 1.03 15.67 -9.53
CA LEU A 56 1.51 15.98 -8.19
C LEU A 56 2.86 16.70 -8.24
N ASP A 57 3.11 17.57 -7.26
CA ASP A 57 4.45 18.05 -6.99
C ASP A 57 5.27 16.90 -6.36
N PRO A 58 6.39 16.46 -6.97
CA PRO A 58 7.26 15.43 -6.39
C PRO A 58 7.75 15.78 -4.98
N ALA A 59 7.87 17.07 -4.65
CA ALA A 59 8.24 17.52 -3.32
C ALA A 59 7.09 17.41 -2.31
N ALA A 60 5.84 17.20 -2.72
CA ALA A 60 4.67 17.07 -1.87
C ALA A 60 4.21 15.60 -1.70
N VAL A 61 5.16 14.65 -1.71
CA VAL A 61 4.90 13.22 -1.50
C VAL A 61 5.57 12.74 -0.21
N VAL A 62 4.79 12.12 0.67
CA VAL A 62 5.28 11.48 1.90
C VAL A 62 5.56 10.00 1.61
N TRP A 63 6.82 9.62 1.79
CA TRP A 63 7.29 8.23 1.70
C TRP A 63 7.47 7.64 3.10
N MET A 64 7.29 6.34 3.26
CA MET A 64 7.47 5.65 4.55
C MET A 64 8.80 4.89 4.62
N ASN A 65 9.36 4.79 5.83
CA ASN A 65 10.37 3.79 6.17
C ASN A 65 9.64 2.54 6.70
N GLN A 66 9.16 1.73 5.77
CA GLN A 66 8.32 0.56 6.04
C GLN A 66 9.13 -0.58 6.67
N VAL A 67 8.70 -1.04 7.84
CA VAL A 67 9.39 -2.08 8.64
C VAL A 67 8.50 -3.29 8.93
N HIS A 68 7.36 -3.40 8.24
CA HIS A 68 6.32 -4.43 8.47
C HIS A 68 5.73 -4.39 9.90
N GLY A 69 5.74 -3.24 10.55
CA GLY A 69 5.11 -2.96 11.84
C GLY A 69 3.66 -2.48 11.69
N ARG A 70 3.20 -1.74 12.71
CA ARG A 70 1.84 -1.17 12.78
C ARG A 70 1.80 0.32 13.14
N ASP A 71 2.97 0.92 13.28
CA ASP A 71 3.08 2.29 13.77
C ASP A 71 2.61 3.27 12.71
N VAL A 72 1.95 4.33 13.17
CA VAL A 72 1.27 5.31 12.33
C VAL A 72 1.78 6.69 12.68
N ALA A 73 2.17 7.48 11.68
CA ALA A 73 2.49 8.89 11.85
C ALA A 73 1.39 9.79 11.26
N VAL A 74 1.02 10.84 11.99
CA VAL A 74 0.23 11.94 11.44
C VAL A 74 1.19 12.98 10.90
N VAL A 75 1.05 13.38 9.64
CA VAL A 75 2.00 14.25 8.93
C VAL A 75 1.31 15.47 8.35
N ASP A 76 1.98 16.63 8.43
CA ASP A 76 1.54 17.88 7.80
C ASP A 76 2.43 18.31 6.63
N GLY A 77 3.38 17.47 6.23
CA GLY A 77 4.26 17.70 5.10
C GLY A 77 5.21 16.52 4.90
N PRO A 78 6.04 16.57 3.85
CA PRO A 78 7.17 15.66 3.70
C PRO A 78 8.13 15.79 4.89
N TRP A 79 8.88 14.72 5.16
CA TRP A 79 9.87 14.69 6.23
C TRP A 79 10.95 15.76 6.02
N SER A 80 11.23 16.54 7.06
CA SER A 80 12.26 17.59 7.05
C SER A 80 13.67 17.06 7.30
N ASP A 81 13.75 15.92 7.99
CA ASP A 81 14.99 15.33 8.47
C ASP A 81 15.41 14.18 7.56
N ASP A 82 16.71 13.88 7.53
CA ASP A 82 17.23 12.77 6.72
C ASP A 82 16.72 11.40 7.17
N GLU A 83 16.26 11.28 8.43
CA GLU A 83 15.75 10.03 9.00
C GLU A 83 14.22 9.99 9.01
N ILE A 84 13.65 9.23 8.08
CA ILE A 84 12.22 8.92 8.05
C ILE A 84 11.91 7.95 9.20
N PRO A 85 10.99 8.28 10.13
CA PRO A 85 10.59 7.38 11.20
C PRO A 85 10.14 6.02 10.67
N ALA A 86 10.47 4.95 11.39
CA ALA A 86 10.00 3.61 11.08
C ALA A 86 8.48 3.52 11.31
N VAL A 87 7.72 3.56 10.22
CA VAL A 87 6.25 3.49 10.22
C VAL A 87 5.76 2.72 9.01
N ASP A 88 4.64 2.04 9.17
CA ASP A 88 3.97 1.31 8.09
C ASP A 88 2.61 1.92 7.76
N ALA A 89 2.22 3.02 8.41
CA ALA A 89 1.13 3.86 7.95
C ALA A 89 1.37 5.35 8.23
N VAL A 90 0.72 6.18 7.42
CA VAL A 90 0.71 7.62 7.56
C VAL A 90 -0.70 8.17 7.36
N VAL A 91 -1.03 9.27 8.04
CA VAL A 91 -2.31 9.98 7.94
C VAL A 91 -2.05 11.47 7.79
N THR A 92 -2.85 12.17 6.98
CA THR A 92 -2.80 13.63 6.91
C THR A 92 -4.19 14.25 6.76
N ARG A 93 -4.29 15.51 7.19
CA ARG A 93 -5.42 16.41 6.93
C ARG A 93 -5.10 17.48 5.88
N ARG A 94 -3.90 17.48 5.30
CA ARG A 94 -3.43 18.54 4.39
C ARG A 94 -3.78 18.21 2.94
N PRO A 95 -4.68 18.97 2.29
CA PRO A 95 -4.93 18.82 0.86
C PRO A 95 -3.66 19.05 0.04
N GLY A 96 -3.53 18.36 -1.08
CA GLY A 96 -2.35 18.42 -1.95
C GLY A 96 -1.11 17.67 -1.44
N LEU A 97 -1.13 17.11 -0.21
CA LEU A 97 -0.07 16.22 0.27
C LEU A 97 -0.42 14.77 -0.07
N ALA A 98 0.40 14.13 -0.91
CA ALA A 98 0.19 12.73 -1.28
C ALA A 98 0.92 11.78 -0.34
N LEU A 99 0.24 10.70 0.05
CA LEU A 99 0.81 9.63 0.86
C LEU A 99 1.13 8.43 -0.04
N ALA A 100 2.35 7.89 0.03
CA ALA A 100 2.82 6.81 -0.85
C ALA A 100 3.20 5.54 -0.08
N VAL A 101 2.63 4.41 -0.47
CA VAL A 101 2.95 3.06 0.02
C VAL A 101 3.79 2.32 -1.01
N LEU A 102 4.93 1.76 -0.63
CA LEU A 102 5.77 0.94 -1.48
C LEU A 102 5.45 -0.55 -1.32
N THR A 103 5.28 -1.29 -2.43
CA THR A 103 4.99 -2.73 -2.37
C THR A 103 5.69 -3.52 -3.47
N ALA A 104 5.96 -4.78 -3.16
CA ALA A 104 6.12 -5.86 -4.13
C ALA A 104 5.60 -7.10 -3.42
N ASP A 105 4.34 -7.47 -3.70
CA ASP A 105 3.53 -8.51 -3.05
C ASP A 105 2.71 -8.10 -1.81
N CYS A 106 3.18 -7.20 -0.95
CA CYS A 106 2.38 -6.74 0.20
C CYS A 106 1.14 -5.96 -0.26
N THR A 107 0.07 -5.94 0.54
CA THR A 107 -1.18 -5.25 0.22
C THR A 107 -1.08 -3.77 0.59
N PRO A 108 -1.11 -2.83 -0.36
CA PRO A 108 -1.22 -1.42 -0.05
C PRO A 108 -2.69 -1.10 0.29
N VAL A 109 -2.92 -0.35 1.36
CA VAL A 109 -4.25 0.06 1.83
C VAL A 109 -4.34 1.57 1.80
N LEU A 110 -5.23 2.11 0.97
CA LEU A 110 -5.45 3.53 0.80
C LEU A 110 -6.85 3.90 1.33
N LEU A 111 -6.94 4.97 2.11
CA LEU A 111 -8.13 5.36 2.83
C LEU A 111 -8.37 6.87 2.68
N ALA A 112 -9.62 7.29 2.53
CA ALA A 112 -10.00 8.70 2.55
C ALA A 112 -11.38 8.90 3.16
N ASP A 113 -11.53 9.87 4.07
CA ASP A 113 -12.83 10.52 4.36
C ASP A 113 -12.79 11.92 3.70
N PRO A 114 -13.38 12.07 2.49
CA PRO A 114 -13.37 13.34 1.77
C PRO A 114 -14.16 14.45 2.46
N VAL A 115 -15.13 14.10 3.33
CA VAL A 115 -15.94 15.09 4.07
C VAL A 115 -15.15 15.64 5.25
N ALA A 116 -14.45 14.78 6.00
CA ALA A 116 -13.60 15.21 7.10
C ALA A 116 -12.27 15.85 6.64
N GLY A 117 -11.90 15.64 5.36
CA GLY A 117 -10.63 16.06 4.79
C GLY A 117 -9.45 15.27 5.35
N VAL A 118 -9.61 13.95 5.51
CA VAL A 118 -8.58 13.06 6.08
C VAL A 118 -8.23 11.97 5.07
N VAL A 119 -6.94 11.74 4.82
CA VAL A 119 -6.46 10.57 4.07
C VAL A 119 -5.46 9.77 4.89
N GLY A 120 -5.42 8.47 4.65
CA GLY A 120 -4.49 7.55 5.29
C GLY A 120 -3.99 6.51 4.31
N ALA A 121 -2.73 6.10 4.47
CA ALA A 121 -2.12 5.07 3.66
C ALA A 121 -1.37 4.08 4.56
N ALA A 122 -1.48 2.78 4.29
CA ALA A 122 -0.83 1.75 5.08
C ALA A 122 -0.24 0.63 4.21
N HIS A 123 0.93 0.15 4.63
CA HIS A 123 1.61 -1.02 4.12
C HIS A 123 1.21 -2.26 4.93
N ALA A 124 0.38 -3.13 4.36
CA ALA A 124 -0.02 -4.38 4.99
C ALA A 124 0.72 -5.56 4.36
N GLY A 125 1.90 -5.88 4.89
CA GLY A 125 2.49 -7.22 4.76
C GLY A 125 1.92 -8.18 5.81
N ARG A 126 2.22 -9.49 5.70
CA ARG A 126 1.77 -10.49 6.69
C ARG A 126 2.09 -10.09 8.15
N PRO A 127 3.30 -9.63 8.52
CA PRO A 127 3.56 -9.22 9.89
C PRO A 127 2.73 -8.00 10.33
N GLY A 128 2.62 -6.97 9.48
CA GLY A 128 1.83 -5.77 9.74
C GLY A 128 0.32 -6.05 9.86
N LEU A 129 -0.20 -6.97 9.04
CA LEU A 129 -1.57 -7.46 9.14
C LEU A 129 -1.85 -8.08 10.52
N VAL A 130 -0.98 -8.98 10.97
CA VAL A 130 -1.09 -9.64 12.30
C VAL A 130 -0.92 -8.61 13.43
N ALA A 131 0.00 -7.67 13.27
CA ALA A 131 0.23 -6.60 14.25
C ALA A 131 -0.95 -5.61 14.36
N GLY A 132 -1.77 -5.51 13.30
CA GLY A 132 -2.96 -4.67 13.25
C GLY A 132 -2.70 -3.27 12.68
N VAL A 133 -1.92 -3.16 11.59
CA VAL A 133 -1.68 -1.88 10.91
C VAL A 133 -2.97 -1.24 10.35
N VAL A 134 -3.91 -2.05 9.83
CA VAL A 134 -5.19 -1.56 9.30
C VAL A 134 -6.07 -0.91 10.37
N PRO A 135 -6.38 -1.56 11.52
CA PRO A 135 -7.13 -0.90 12.57
C PRO A 135 -6.35 0.28 13.18
N ALA A 136 -5.00 0.26 13.16
CA ALA A 136 -4.19 1.38 13.63
C ALA A 136 -4.35 2.63 12.75
N VAL A 137 -4.27 2.50 11.41
CA VAL A 137 -4.45 3.64 10.50
C VAL A 137 -5.88 4.17 10.53
N VAL A 138 -6.90 3.29 10.61
CA VAL A 138 -8.29 3.72 10.75
C VAL A 138 -8.49 4.50 12.06
N ARG A 139 -7.94 4.01 13.18
CA ARG A 139 -7.99 4.73 14.45
C ARG A 139 -7.34 6.11 14.33
N ALA A 140 -6.13 6.20 13.77
CA ALA A 140 -5.45 7.47 13.57
C ALA A 140 -6.27 8.44 12.70
N MET A 141 -6.93 7.95 11.63
CA MET A 141 -7.84 8.78 10.84
C MET A 141 -9.04 9.28 11.65
N THR A 142 -9.64 8.43 12.49
CA THR A 142 -10.77 8.84 13.36
C THR A 142 -10.35 9.84 14.44
N GLU A 143 -9.14 9.72 14.98
CA GLU A 143 -8.54 10.70 15.89
C GLU A 143 -8.31 12.04 15.19
N GLN A 144 -8.05 12.01 13.87
CA GLN A 144 -8.04 13.18 13.00
C GLN A 144 -9.43 13.63 12.55
N GLY A 145 -10.53 13.05 13.05
CA GLY A 145 -11.90 13.48 12.76
C GLY A 145 -12.58 12.80 11.57
N ALA A 146 -11.99 11.75 11.00
CA ALA A 146 -12.69 10.92 10.02
C ALA A 146 -13.83 10.12 10.67
N GLU A 147 -14.88 9.87 9.90
CA GLU A 147 -15.96 8.96 10.29
C GLU A 147 -15.83 7.66 9.51
N THR A 148 -15.74 6.51 10.19
CA THR A 148 -15.48 5.20 9.55
C THR A 148 -16.49 4.86 8.45
N ALA A 149 -17.77 5.21 8.66
CA ALA A 149 -18.83 5.02 7.68
C ALA A 149 -18.69 5.86 6.39
N ARG A 150 -17.85 6.91 6.41
CA ARG A 150 -17.54 7.77 5.26
C ARG A 150 -16.17 7.47 4.64
N ILE A 151 -15.36 6.63 5.28
CA ILE A 151 -14.05 6.27 4.74
C ILE A 151 -14.26 5.41 3.49
N VAL A 152 -13.76 5.89 2.36
CA VAL A 152 -13.57 5.12 1.13
C VAL A 152 -12.24 4.40 1.25
N ALA A 153 -12.27 3.07 1.14
CA ALA A 153 -11.07 2.23 1.16
C ALA A 153 -10.79 1.64 -0.22
N ARG A 154 -9.50 1.62 -0.60
CA ARG A 154 -9.01 0.94 -1.80
C ARG A 154 -7.74 0.16 -1.51
N THR A 155 -7.61 -1.04 -2.08
CA THR A 155 -6.36 -1.81 -2.06
C THR A 155 -5.81 -2.03 -3.47
N GLY A 156 -4.49 -1.99 -3.59
CA GLY A 156 -3.78 -2.17 -4.86
C GLY A 156 -3.33 -3.60 -5.14
N PRO A 157 -2.61 -3.82 -6.27
CA PRO A 157 -2.01 -5.10 -6.61
C PRO A 157 -1.17 -5.70 -5.48
N ALA A 158 -1.37 -6.98 -5.19
CA ALA A 158 -0.68 -7.72 -4.13
C ALA A 158 -0.54 -9.21 -4.50
N VAL A 159 0.22 -10.00 -3.74
CA VAL A 159 0.19 -11.46 -3.92
C VAL A 159 -1.14 -12.00 -3.39
N CYS A 160 -1.85 -12.80 -4.19
CA CYS A 160 -3.16 -13.32 -3.80
C CYS A 160 -3.03 -14.57 -2.90
N GLY A 161 -4.08 -14.90 -2.15
CA GLY A 161 -4.11 -16.10 -1.29
C GLY A 161 -3.89 -17.42 -2.04
N ARG A 162 -4.21 -17.45 -3.34
CA ARG A 162 -3.97 -18.64 -4.20
C ARG A 162 -2.52 -18.81 -4.65
N CYS A 163 -1.66 -17.83 -4.33
CA CYS A 163 -0.24 -17.75 -4.71
C CYS A 163 0.71 -17.68 -3.52
N TYR A 164 0.29 -17.08 -2.41
CA TYR A 164 1.19 -16.76 -1.30
C TYR A 164 1.45 -17.96 -0.39
N GLU A 165 2.25 -18.91 -0.90
CA GLU A 165 2.67 -20.08 -0.14
C GLU A 165 3.53 -19.71 1.07
N VAL A 166 3.18 -20.30 2.21
CA VAL A 166 3.91 -20.21 3.48
C VAL A 166 3.97 -21.59 4.16
N PRO A 167 4.85 -21.81 5.16
CA PRO A 167 4.81 -23.01 5.98
C PRO A 167 3.45 -23.18 6.71
N ALA A 168 3.04 -24.42 6.96
CA ALA A 168 1.75 -24.73 7.59
C ALA A 168 1.56 -24.06 8.96
N GLU A 169 2.61 -24.08 9.79
CA GLU A 169 2.62 -23.44 11.11
C GLU A 169 2.40 -21.93 10.98
N MET A 170 3.10 -21.29 10.04
CA MET A 170 2.95 -19.85 9.78
C MET A 170 1.52 -19.49 9.32
N ARG A 171 0.89 -20.32 8.47
CA ARG A 171 -0.53 -20.11 8.11
C ARG A 171 -1.43 -20.22 9.34
N ALA A 172 -1.21 -21.23 10.17
CA ALA A 172 -2.01 -21.44 11.38
C ALA A 172 -1.89 -20.26 12.35
N ASP A 173 -0.67 -19.76 12.59
CA ASP A 173 -0.41 -18.63 13.49
C ASP A 173 -1.10 -17.34 13.00
N VAL A 174 -1.05 -17.07 11.69
CA VAL A 174 -1.76 -15.92 11.11
C VAL A 174 -3.26 -16.07 11.31
N ALA A 175 -3.82 -17.25 11.02
CA ALA A 175 -5.26 -17.50 11.12
C ALA A 175 -5.80 -17.51 12.56
N GLN A 176 -4.95 -17.74 13.56
CA GLN A 176 -5.35 -17.53 14.97
C GLN A 176 -5.67 -16.06 15.26
N THR A 177 -4.99 -15.13 14.59
CA THR A 177 -5.19 -13.69 14.78
C THR A 177 -6.18 -13.10 13.76
N VAL A 178 -6.07 -13.51 12.51
CA VAL A 178 -6.90 -13.04 11.39
C VAL A 178 -7.43 -14.25 10.60
N PRO A 179 -8.54 -14.86 11.06
CA PRO A 179 -9.07 -16.10 10.47
C PRO A 179 -9.33 -16.02 8.96
N GLU A 180 -9.77 -14.86 8.47
CA GLU A 180 -10.09 -14.64 7.06
C GLU A 180 -8.85 -14.67 6.15
N ALA A 181 -7.65 -14.59 6.71
CA ALA A 181 -6.41 -14.71 5.95
C ALA A 181 -6.00 -16.17 5.69
N TRP A 182 -6.76 -17.16 6.20
CA TRP A 182 -6.51 -18.56 5.88
C TRP A 182 -6.75 -18.85 4.40
N ALA A 183 -5.74 -19.40 3.72
CA ALA A 183 -5.86 -19.77 2.32
C ALA A 183 -5.13 -21.07 1.98
N GLU A 184 -5.36 -21.54 0.76
CA GLU A 184 -4.64 -22.62 0.12
C GLU A 184 -4.23 -22.15 -1.27
N THR A 185 -3.00 -22.48 -1.67
CA THR A 185 -2.54 -22.17 -3.02
C THR A 185 -3.35 -22.94 -4.05
N ARG A 186 -3.30 -22.51 -5.31
CA ARG A 186 -3.92 -23.28 -6.42
C ARG A 186 -3.30 -24.68 -6.62
N TRP A 187 -2.15 -24.96 -6.00
CA TRP A 187 -1.45 -26.24 -6.06
C TRP A 187 -1.51 -27.03 -4.75
N GLY A 188 -2.40 -26.64 -3.83
CA GLY A 188 -2.77 -27.46 -2.67
C GLY A 188 -1.89 -27.31 -1.44
N THR A 189 -1.13 -26.21 -1.32
CA THR A 189 -0.22 -25.97 -0.19
C THR A 189 -0.74 -24.86 0.74
N PRO A 190 -0.31 -24.83 2.01
CA PRO A 190 -0.70 -23.76 2.94
C PRO A 190 -0.34 -22.36 2.40
N ALA A 191 -1.32 -21.44 2.45
CA ALA A 191 -1.14 -20.08 2.01
C ALA A 191 -1.79 -19.06 2.97
N VAL A 192 -1.44 -17.79 2.79
CA VAL A 192 -2.04 -16.67 3.51
C VAL A 192 -2.62 -15.66 2.52
N ASP A 193 -3.89 -15.30 2.70
CA ASP A 193 -4.53 -14.21 1.94
C ASP A 193 -4.51 -12.91 2.76
N VAL A 194 -3.48 -12.09 2.54
CA VAL A 194 -3.35 -10.81 3.24
C VAL A 194 -4.47 -9.85 2.86
N ALA A 195 -4.89 -9.85 1.59
CA ALA A 195 -5.95 -8.95 1.12
C ALA A 195 -7.31 -9.28 1.75
N ALA A 196 -7.64 -10.57 1.89
CA ALA A 196 -8.82 -11.01 2.63
C ALA A 196 -8.75 -10.60 4.11
N GLY A 197 -7.57 -10.74 4.74
CA GLY A 197 -7.35 -10.27 6.11
C GLY A 197 -7.53 -8.75 6.27
N VAL A 198 -7.01 -7.96 5.32
CA VAL A 198 -7.19 -6.50 5.27
C VAL A 198 -8.67 -6.15 5.17
N ARG A 199 -9.40 -6.77 4.24
CA ARG A 199 -10.86 -6.57 4.07
C ARG A 199 -11.59 -6.84 5.38
N ALA A 200 -11.30 -7.95 6.03
CA ALA A 200 -11.93 -8.31 7.30
C ALA A 200 -11.59 -7.32 8.43
N GLN A 201 -10.39 -6.76 8.46
CA GLN A 201 -10.02 -5.73 9.45
C GLN A 201 -10.73 -4.39 9.17
N LEU A 202 -10.87 -3.98 7.91
CA LEU A 202 -11.65 -2.80 7.53
C LEU A 202 -13.12 -2.94 7.90
N ASP A 203 -13.73 -4.08 7.56
CA ASP A 203 -15.14 -4.36 7.85
C ASP A 203 -15.41 -4.34 9.37
N ARG A 204 -14.52 -4.94 10.19
CA ARG A 204 -14.60 -4.86 11.66
C ARG A 204 -14.44 -3.44 12.21
N ALA A 205 -13.66 -2.60 11.54
CA ALA A 205 -13.49 -1.19 11.89
C ALA A 205 -14.67 -0.31 11.42
N GLY A 206 -15.67 -0.89 10.75
CA GLY A 206 -16.82 -0.15 10.22
C GLY A 206 -16.54 0.58 8.90
N VAL A 207 -15.40 0.30 8.26
CA VAL A 207 -15.04 0.85 6.95
C VAL A 207 -15.45 -0.14 5.87
N ARG A 208 -16.48 0.19 5.10
CA ARG A 208 -16.96 -0.68 4.02
C ARG A 208 -16.12 -0.46 2.77
N MET A 209 -15.44 -1.50 2.32
CA MET A 209 -14.76 -1.49 1.03
C MET A 209 -15.75 -1.86 -0.09
N ASP A 210 -15.78 -1.07 -1.16
CA ASP A 210 -16.62 -1.33 -2.33
C ASP A 210 -16.28 -2.71 -2.94
N GLU A 211 -17.29 -3.53 -3.18
CA GLU A 211 -17.11 -4.91 -3.67
C GLU A 211 -16.64 -4.98 -5.12
N LYS A 212 -16.97 -3.96 -5.92
CA LYS A 212 -16.68 -3.95 -7.35
C LYS A 212 -15.29 -3.38 -7.62
N ASP A 213 -14.97 -2.25 -7.00
CA ASP A 213 -13.77 -1.47 -7.35
C ASP A 213 -12.88 -1.15 -6.13
N GLY A 214 -13.25 -1.57 -4.92
CA GLY A 214 -12.47 -1.30 -3.70
C GLY A 214 -11.23 -2.20 -3.56
N GLN A 215 -11.29 -3.43 -4.07
CA GLN A 215 -10.17 -4.39 -3.97
C GLN A 215 -9.59 -4.71 -5.34
N SER A 216 -8.28 -4.49 -5.53
CA SER A 216 -7.60 -4.96 -6.73
C SER A 216 -7.63 -6.49 -6.84
N HIS A 217 -7.94 -6.99 -8.04
CA HIS A 217 -7.89 -8.42 -8.37
C HIS A 217 -6.55 -8.86 -8.99
N ILE A 218 -5.58 -7.94 -9.09
CA ILE A 218 -4.29 -8.21 -9.73
C ILE A 218 -3.38 -8.93 -8.74
N CYS A 219 -2.93 -10.14 -9.11
CA CYS A 219 -1.87 -10.83 -8.40
C CYS A 219 -0.48 -10.40 -8.92
N THR A 220 0.34 -9.78 -8.07
CA THR A 220 1.70 -9.34 -8.45
C THR A 220 2.60 -10.48 -8.90
N LEU A 221 2.44 -11.68 -8.31
CA LEU A 221 3.20 -12.88 -8.69
C LEU A 221 2.84 -13.34 -10.12
N GLU A 222 1.57 -13.25 -10.51
CA GLU A 222 1.06 -13.73 -11.80
C GLU A 222 1.20 -12.67 -12.90
N SER A 223 1.23 -11.39 -12.53
CA SER A 223 1.34 -10.28 -13.47
C SER A 223 2.78 -10.01 -13.87
N ALA A 224 3.05 -9.97 -15.18
CA ALA A 224 4.33 -9.48 -15.71
C ALA A 224 4.50 -7.97 -15.54
N ASP A 225 3.40 -7.21 -15.50
CA ASP A 225 3.41 -5.75 -15.38
C ASP A 225 3.76 -5.22 -13.99
N HIS A 226 3.99 -6.10 -13.01
CA HIS A 226 4.17 -5.71 -11.61
C HIS A 226 5.43 -6.37 -11.05
N PHE A 227 6.17 -5.64 -10.20
CA PHE A 227 7.25 -6.24 -9.43
C PHE A 227 6.71 -7.25 -8.41
N SER A 228 7.41 -8.37 -8.23
CA SER A 228 7.07 -9.39 -7.24
C SER A 228 8.33 -9.95 -6.58
N TYR A 229 8.45 -9.74 -5.27
CA TYR A 229 9.55 -10.28 -4.49
C TYR A 229 9.53 -11.81 -4.49
N ARG A 230 8.34 -12.42 -4.45
CA ARG A 230 8.17 -13.87 -4.47
C ARG A 230 8.59 -14.49 -5.80
N ARG A 231 8.52 -13.74 -6.90
CA ARG A 231 8.98 -14.18 -8.23
C ARG A 231 10.49 -14.00 -8.42
N GLU A 232 11.01 -12.83 -8.04
CA GLU A 232 12.33 -12.38 -8.51
C GLU A 232 13.37 -12.26 -7.38
N HIS A 233 12.93 -12.24 -6.11
CA HIS A 233 13.72 -11.95 -4.90
C HIS A 233 14.36 -10.55 -4.91
N THR A 234 15.29 -10.28 -5.82
CA THR A 234 15.88 -8.96 -6.02
C THR A 234 15.11 -8.25 -7.14
N THR A 235 14.29 -7.28 -6.77
CA THR A 235 13.38 -6.58 -7.68
C THR A 235 13.02 -5.20 -7.15
N GLY A 236 12.40 -4.36 -8.00
CA GLY A 236 11.91 -3.03 -7.66
C GLY A 236 10.70 -3.04 -6.73
N ARG A 237 10.16 -1.84 -6.44
CA ARG A 237 8.92 -1.63 -5.70
C ARG A 237 7.98 -0.75 -6.52
N LEU A 238 6.72 -1.17 -6.54
CA LEU A 238 5.58 -0.37 -6.96
C LEU A 238 5.26 0.68 -5.90
N ALA A 239 4.46 1.68 -6.25
CA ALA A 239 3.86 2.60 -5.30
C ALA A 239 2.34 2.69 -5.45
N SER A 240 1.68 2.97 -4.33
CA SER A 240 0.25 3.29 -4.27
C SER A 240 0.07 4.62 -3.56
N TYR A 241 -0.72 5.53 -4.14
CA TYR A 241 -0.84 6.92 -3.70
C TYR A 241 -2.27 7.26 -3.32
N VAL A 242 -2.43 8.04 -2.26
CA VAL A 242 -3.71 8.69 -1.91
C VAL A 242 -3.49 10.15 -1.55
N TRP A 243 -4.38 11.02 -2.01
CA TRP A 243 -4.39 12.45 -1.67
C TRP A 243 -5.79 13.04 -1.80
N LEU A 244 -5.97 14.24 -1.23
CA LEU A 244 -7.14 15.09 -1.49
C LEU A 244 -6.75 16.19 -2.46
N GLY A 245 -7.62 16.47 -3.42
CA GLY A 245 -7.51 17.63 -4.31
C GLY A 245 -7.50 18.95 -3.52
N GLY A 246 -6.82 19.96 -4.06
CA GLY A 246 -6.81 21.32 -3.53
C GLY A 246 -8.00 22.15 -3.97
#